data_AF-A0A383W1F6-F1
#
_entry.id   AF-A0A383W1F6-F1
#
_cell.length_a   1.000
_cell.length_b   1.000
_cell.length_c   1.000
_cell.angle_alpha   90.00
_cell.angle_beta   90.00
_cell.angle_gamma   90.00
#
_symmetry.space_group_name_H-M   'P 1'
#
loop_
_entity.id
_entity.type
_entity.pdbx_description
1 polymer ?
#
loop_
_entity_poly.entity_id
_entity_poly.type
_entity_poly.pdbx_seq_one_letter_code
_entity_poly.pdbx_strand_id
1 'polypeptide(L)'
;MQLAEPTTPAPAAAAANAAKADAAAPPTPLEQRQWQRLAQRAVRLAVTAFKDGCTRCADASARGTAEATQLTNSLLSQRYMPDLKLPEALQQVAGLQVAAAAKLHRQQLQHLQQLGELLDEMQAAVQDMQAALEGVTSQLSEGAPWQHSLPIFHCLALPEGAALLQQLLQMHSQELAVQQGMLQSFSGLVQEAGSCLQERSTAAQPNSRALSGSSSSTSKAGSIGAGRRAGVRSVEDCRRLLTAGITTWMVRPCIDEGCSEQLLQLLTDEMAGF
;
A
#
# COMPACT_ATOMS: atom_id res chain seq x y z
N MET A 1 -63.67 29.29 -38.14
CA MET A 1 -63.71 27.99 -38.80
C MET A 1 -62.31 27.41 -38.76
N GLN A 2 -62.16 26.27 -38.09
CA GLN A 2 -60.94 25.48 -37.97
C GLN A 2 -60.60 24.83 -39.32
N LEU A 3 -59.33 24.78 -39.69
CA LEU A 3 -58.78 23.76 -40.60
C LEU A 3 -57.35 23.41 -40.15
N ALA A 4 -57.11 22.11 -40.05
CA ALA A 4 -56.02 21.45 -39.34
C ALA A 4 -54.69 21.36 -40.11
N GLU A 5 -53.61 21.15 -39.37
CA GLU A 5 -52.24 20.89 -39.83
C GLU A 5 -52.09 19.49 -40.45
N PRO A 6 -51.25 19.32 -41.50
CA PRO A 6 -50.75 18.01 -41.90
C PRO A 6 -49.46 17.65 -41.14
N THR A 7 -49.46 16.45 -40.55
CA THR A 7 -48.34 15.80 -39.87
C THR A 7 -47.24 15.39 -40.87
N THR A 8 -46.01 15.87 -40.65
CA THR A 8 -44.80 15.41 -41.34
C THR A 8 -44.23 14.18 -40.63
N PRO A 9 -44.01 13.03 -41.30
CA PRO A 9 -43.26 11.92 -40.71
C PRO A 9 -41.75 12.19 -40.75
N ALA A 10 -41.09 11.91 -39.62
CA ALA A 10 -39.65 12.01 -39.39
C ALA A 10 -38.84 10.95 -40.17
N PRO A 11 -37.54 11.18 -40.45
CA PRO A 11 -36.77 10.37 -41.38
C PRO A 11 -36.26 9.06 -40.76
N ALA A 12 -36.80 7.93 -41.22
CA ALA A 12 -36.26 6.58 -41.01
C ALA A 12 -34.85 6.37 -41.65
N ALA A 13 -34.32 7.36 -42.38
CA ALA A 13 -33.04 7.30 -43.06
C ALA A 13 -31.83 7.41 -42.12
N ALA A 14 -31.98 7.98 -40.91
CA ALA A 14 -30.87 8.14 -39.97
C ALA A 14 -30.48 6.81 -39.28
N ALA A 15 -31.45 5.93 -39.02
CA ALA A 15 -31.18 4.62 -38.42
C ALA A 15 -30.51 3.63 -39.38
N ALA A 16 -30.79 3.74 -40.69
CA ALA A 16 -30.21 2.88 -41.72
C ALA A 16 -28.74 3.23 -42.03
N ASN A 17 -28.31 4.47 -41.83
CA ASN A 17 -26.91 4.88 -42.04
C ASN A 17 -26.00 4.56 -40.84
N ALA A 18 -26.54 4.43 -39.62
CA ALA A 18 -25.77 3.97 -38.47
C ALA A 18 -25.39 2.48 -38.58
N ALA A 19 -26.26 1.66 -39.15
CA ALA A 19 -26.03 0.22 -39.33
C ALA A 19 -25.03 -0.13 -40.46
N LYS A 20 -24.62 0.86 -41.28
CA LYS A 20 -23.74 0.63 -42.44
C LYS A 20 -22.27 1.01 -42.18
N ALA A 21 -21.96 1.55 -41.00
CA ALA A 21 -20.61 1.94 -40.62
C ALA A 21 -19.74 0.79 -40.05
N ASP A 22 -20.33 -0.35 -39.68
CA ASP A 22 -19.62 -1.45 -39.01
C ASP A 22 -19.26 -2.66 -39.89
N ALA A 23 -19.48 -2.59 -41.20
CA ALA A 23 -19.00 -3.64 -42.12
C ALA A 23 -17.53 -3.39 -42.49
N ALA A 24 -16.64 -3.36 -41.50
CA ALA A 24 -15.21 -3.46 -41.75
C ALA A 24 -14.93 -4.77 -42.49
N ALA A 25 -14.12 -4.72 -43.55
CA ALA A 25 -13.71 -5.91 -44.29
C ALA A 25 -13.12 -6.94 -43.30
N PRO A 26 -13.41 -8.25 -43.46
CA PRO A 26 -12.86 -9.26 -42.58
C PRO A 26 -11.32 -9.18 -42.61
N PRO A 27 -10.66 -9.26 -41.45
CA PRO A 27 -9.22 -9.10 -41.36
C PRO A 27 -8.51 -10.14 -42.21
N THR A 28 -7.40 -9.75 -42.82
CA THR A 28 -6.58 -10.69 -43.58
C THR A 28 -5.92 -11.69 -42.63
N PRO A 29 -5.64 -12.93 -43.08
CA PRO A 29 -4.94 -13.93 -42.26
C PRO A 29 -3.55 -13.47 -41.77
N LEU A 30 -2.92 -12.53 -42.49
CA LEU A 30 -1.63 -11.97 -42.09
C LEU A 30 -1.77 -10.99 -40.93
N GLU A 31 -2.76 -10.09 -40.97
CA GLU A 31 -3.05 -9.15 -39.88
C GLU A 31 -3.43 -9.91 -38.59
N GLN A 32 -4.25 -10.95 -38.71
CA GLN A 32 -4.60 -11.81 -37.57
C GLN A 32 -3.36 -12.43 -36.92
N ARG A 33 -2.46 -13.03 -37.71
CA ARG A 33 -1.23 -13.64 -37.20
C ARG A 33 -0.27 -12.63 -36.59
N GLN A 34 -0.15 -11.44 -37.17
CA GLN A 34 0.71 -10.38 -36.65
C GLN A 34 0.20 -9.88 -35.30
N TRP A 35 -1.10 -9.57 -35.21
CA TRP A 35 -1.73 -9.20 -33.95
C TRP A 35 -1.57 -10.29 -32.89
N GLN A 36 -1.85 -11.55 -33.24
CA GLN A 36 -1.75 -12.66 -32.29
C GLN A 36 -0.32 -12.79 -31.72
N ARG A 37 0.72 -12.64 -32.55
CA ARG A 37 2.12 -12.67 -32.09
C ARG A 37 2.45 -11.52 -31.14
N LEU A 38 1.95 -10.31 -31.43
CA LEU A 38 2.17 -9.14 -30.57
C LEU A 38 1.45 -9.33 -29.23
N ALA A 39 0.20 -9.77 -29.25
CA ALA A 39 -0.60 -10.06 -28.06
C ALA A 39 0.04 -11.15 -27.19
N GLN A 40 0.44 -12.28 -27.80
CA GLN A 40 1.15 -13.35 -27.10
C GLN A 40 2.45 -12.85 -26.45
N ARG A 41 3.23 -12.05 -27.16
CA ARG A 41 4.46 -11.45 -26.63
C ARG A 41 4.17 -10.53 -25.45
N ALA A 42 3.17 -9.66 -25.57
CA ALA A 42 2.78 -8.74 -24.51
C ALA A 42 2.35 -9.51 -23.24
N VAL A 43 1.52 -10.53 -23.39
CA VAL A 43 1.10 -11.37 -22.26
C VAL A 43 2.28 -12.11 -21.64
N ARG A 44 3.19 -12.68 -22.43
CA ARG A 44 4.40 -13.35 -21.91
C ARG A 44 5.27 -12.40 -21.10
N LEU A 45 5.51 -11.19 -21.61
CA LEU A 45 6.26 -10.16 -20.90
C LEU A 45 5.56 -9.75 -19.60
N ALA A 46 4.24 -9.59 -19.63
CA ALA A 46 3.46 -9.29 -18.45
C ALA A 46 3.51 -10.41 -17.41
N VAL A 47 3.32 -11.67 -17.81
CA VAL A 47 3.43 -12.80 -16.87
C VAL A 47 4.81 -12.86 -16.22
N THR A 48 5.89 -12.62 -16.97
CA THR A 48 7.24 -12.53 -16.39
C THR A 48 7.33 -11.39 -15.36
N ALA A 49 6.88 -10.18 -15.72
CA ALA A 49 6.92 -9.04 -14.81
C ALA A 49 6.08 -9.27 -13.54
N PHE A 50 4.94 -9.95 -13.66
CA PHE A 50 4.12 -10.33 -12.51
C PHE A 50 4.79 -11.40 -11.64
N LYS A 51 5.43 -12.42 -12.21
CA LYS A 51 6.19 -13.41 -11.40
C LYS A 51 7.31 -12.74 -10.61
N ASP A 52 8.07 -11.86 -11.25
CA ASP A 52 9.13 -11.10 -10.59
C ASP A 52 8.56 -10.15 -9.52
N GLY A 53 7.45 -9.45 -9.85
CA GLY A 53 6.74 -8.55 -8.95
C GLY A 53 6.20 -9.26 -7.71
N CYS A 54 5.50 -10.39 -7.87
CA CYS A 54 5.00 -11.21 -6.77
C CYS A 54 6.13 -11.68 -5.86
N THR A 55 7.25 -12.15 -6.42
CA THR A 55 8.42 -12.59 -5.65
C THR A 55 8.99 -11.45 -4.82
N ARG A 56 9.18 -10.27 -5.44
CA ARG A 56 9.67 -9.06 -4.75
C ARG A 56 8.72 -8.62 -3.63
N CYS A 57 7.41 -8.64 -3.87
CA CYS A 57 6.40 -8.32 -2.87
C CYS A 57 6.43 -9.30 -1.69
N ALA A 58 6.57 -10.61 -1.96
CA ALA A 58 6.66 -11.64 -0.93
C ALA A 58 7.93 -11.48 -0.08
N ASP A 59 9.10 -11.31 -0.72
CA ASP A 59 10.37 -11.11 -0.03
C ASP A 59 10.36 -9.84 0.84
N ALA A 60 9.83 -8.73 0.31
CA ALA A 60 9.71 -7.48 1.04
C ALA A 60 8.74 -7.60 2.23
N SER A 61 7.62 -8.32 2.05
CA SER A 61 6.65 -8.57 3.13
C SER A 61 7.21 -9.46 4.24
N ALA A 62 7.98 -10.49 3.87
CA ALA A 62 8.67 -11.37 4.82
C ALA A 62 9.71 -10.59 5.65
N ARG A 63 10.54 -9.78 5.00
CA ARG A 63 11.48 -8.86 5.68
C ARG A 63 10.74 -7.84 6.55
N GLY A 64 9.64 -7.29 6.04
CA GLY A 64 8.81 -6.32 6.75
C GLY A 64 8.20 -6.89 8.02
N THR A 65 7.86 -8.18 8.01
CA THR A 65 7.36 -8.87 9.22
C THR A 65 8.41 -8.89 10.33
N ALA A 66 9.67 -9.17 9.99
CA ALA A 66 10.76 -9.13 10.95
C ALA A 66 10.96 -7.71 11.52
N GLU A 67 10.97 -6.69 10.67
CA GLU A 67 11.14 -5.30 11.10
C GLU A 67 9.96 -4.78 11.94
N ALA A 68 8.72 -5.09 11.54
CA ALA A 68 7.53 -4.76 12.31
C ALA A 68 7.52 -5.44 13.69
N THR A 69 8.03 -6.67 13.77
CA THR A 69 8.22 -7.39 15.03
C THR A 69 9.22 -6.68 15.94
N GLN A 70 10.39 -6.30 15.41
CA GLN A 70 11.42 -5.60 16.20
C GLN A 70 10.94 -4.22 16.66
N LEU A 71 10.26 -3.49 15.78
CA LEU A 71 9.66 -2.20 16.12
C LEU A 71 8.64 -2.33 17.24
N THR A 72 7.74 -3.31 17.14
CA THR A 72 6.73 -3.62 18.16
C THR A 72 7.38 -3.96 19.50
N ASN A 73 8.40 -4.83 19.49
CA ASN A 73 9.12 -5.21 20.70
C ASN A 73 9.83 -4.01 21.33
N SER A 74 10.43 -3.13 20.53
CA SER A 74 11.09 -1.92 21.02
C SER A 74 10.09 -0.93 21.64
N LEU A 75 8.93 -0.72 21.01
CA LEU A 75 7.85 0.13 21.53
C LEU A 75 7.30 -0.41 22.86
N LEU A 76 7.04 -1.72 22.93
CA LEU A 76 6.62 -2.37 24.18
C LEU A 76 7.70 -2.27 25.26
N SER A 77 8.97 -2.53 24.91
CA SER A 77 10.10 -2.42 25.85
C SER A 77 10.21 -1.02 26.44
N GLN A 78 10.07 0.02 25.60
CA GLN A 78 10.07 1.40 26.08
C GLN A 78 8.87 1.69 26.98
N ARG A 79 7.71 1.12 26.66
CA ARG A 79 6.47 1.33 27.42
C ARG A 79 6.50 0.70 28.81
N TYR A 80 7.04 -0.52 28.94
CA TYR A 80 7.18 -1.22 30.21
C TYR A 80 8.42 -0.81 31.03
N MET A 81 9.33 -0.04 30.43
CA MET A 81 10.56 0.38 31.09
C MET A 81 10.38 1.04 32.47
N PRO A 82 9.38 1.92 32.70
CA PRO A 82 9.17 2.53 34.02
C PRO A 82 8.82 1.52 35.11
N ASP A 83 8.21 0.39 34.75
CA ASP A 83 7.74 -0.64 35.69
C ASP A 83 8.81 -1.72 35.94
N LEU A 84 9.94 -1.68 35.22
CA LEU A 84 11.05 -2.61 35.41
C LEU A 84 11.76 -2.35 36.74
N LYS A 85 11.69 -3.34 37.62
CA LYS A 85 12.48 -3.37 38.87
C LYS A 85 13.95 -3.60 38.53
N LEU A 86 14.69 -2.51 38.35
CA LEU A 86 16.14 -2.56 38.14
C LEU A 86 16.82 -3.08 39.43
N PRO A 87 17.89 -3.89 39.34
CA PRO A 87 18.76 -4.20 40.46
C PRO A 87 19.27 -2.91 41.12
N GLU A 88 19.46 -2.93 42.45
CA GLU A 88 19.85 -1.75 43.23
C GLU A 88 21.11 -1.05 42.69
N ALA A 89 22.10 -1.83 42.25
CA ALA A 89 23.32 -1.32 41.61
C ALA A 89 23.07 -0.47 40.34
N LEU A 90 22.01 -0.77 39.59
CA LEU A 90 21.63 -0.02 38.39
C LEU A 90 20.67 1.14 38.68
N GLN A 91 19.94 1.10 39.80
CA GLN A 91 19.10 2.21 40.24
C GLN A 91 19.92 3.45 40.62
N GLN A 92 21.15 3.24 41.12
CA GLN A 92 22.06 4.33 41.49
C GLN A 92 22.63 5.09 40.27
N VAL A 93 22.52 4.53 39.06
CA VAL A 93 23.00 5.18 37.84
C VAL A 93 21.99 6.23 37.37
N ALA A 94 22.25 7.49 37.71
CA ALA A 94 21.42 8.62 37.32
C ALA A 94 21.28 8.68 35.77
N GLY A 95 20.05 8.81 35.29
CA GLY A 95 19.76 8.95 33.85
C GLY A 95 19.81 7.66 33.03
N LEU A 96 20.09 6.49 33.63
CA LEU A 96 20.14 5.20 32.90
C LEU A 96 18.86 4.93 32.11
N GLN A 97 17.69 5.11 32.74
CA GLN A 97 16.40 4.89 32.07
C GLN A 97 16.17 5.86 30.90
N VAL A 98 16.59 7.13 31.04
CA VAL A 98 16.49 8.12 29.96
C VAL A 98 17.38 7.73 28.79
N ALA A 99 18.62 7.31 29.07
CA ALA A 99 19.56 6.84 28.05
C ALA A 99 19.06 5.56 27.35
N ALA A 100 18.51 4.60 28.12
CA ALA A 100 17.95 3.37 27.59
C ALA A 100 16.73 3.66 26.69
N ALA A 101 15.84 4.55 27.11
CA ALA A 101 14.68 4.91 26.31
C ALA A 101 15.08 5.71 25.05
N ALA A 102 16.09 6.58 25.14
CA ALA A 102 16.67 7.23 23.96
C ALA A 102 17.29 6.23 22.97
N LYS A 103 17.94 5.16 23.47
CA LYS A 103 18.47 4.08 22.63
C LYS A 103 17.34 3.32 21.92
N LEU A 104 16.30 2.93 22.65
CA LEU A 104 15.13 2.26 22.06
C LEU A 104 14.46 3.13 21.01
N HIS A 105 14.32 4.43 21.26
CA HIS A 105 13.72 5.35 20.30
C HIS A 105 14.53 5.46 19.00
N ARG A 106 15.87 5.48 19.07
CA ARG A 106 16.71 5.42 17.86
C ARG A 106 16.50 4.12 17.07
N GLN A 107 16.40 2.99 17.77
CA GLN A 107 16.10 1.71 17.13
C GLN A 107 14.72 1.72 16.47
N GLN A 108 13.72 2.32 17.11
CA GLN A 108 12.38 2.46 16.52
C GLN A 108 12.42 3.26 15.21
N LEU A 109 13.16 4.37 15.18
CA LEU A 109 13.32 5.17 13.97
C LEU A 109 14.02 4.38 12.85
N GLN A 110 15.03 3.58 13.20
CA GLN A 110 15.72 2.71 12.24
C GLN A 110 14.79 1.65 11.65
N HIS A 111 14.03 0.92 12.48
CA HIS A 111 13.08 -0.07 12.00
C HIS A 111 11.95 0.56 11.18
N LEU A 112 11.49 1.75 11.57
CA LEU A 112 10.50 2.52 10.80
C LEU A 112 11.04 2.90 9.42
N GLN A 113 12.29 3.36 9.34
CA GLN A 113 12.94 3.67 8.07
C GLN A 113 13.04 2.43 7.17
N GLN A 114 13.49 1.30 7.73
CA GLN A 114 13.62 0.04 6.99
C GLN A 114 12.25 -0.45 6.47
N LEU A 115 11.19 -0.32 7.26
CA LEU A 115 9.82 -0.60 6.80
C LEU A 115 9.40 0.32 5.65
N GLY A 116 9.78 1.59 5.67
CA GLY A 116 9.55 2.53 4.58
C GLY A 116 10.24 2.09 3.28
N GLU A 117 11.53 1.76 3.36
CA GLU A 117 12.33 1.29 2.23
C GLU A 117 11.74 0.01 1.61
N LEU A 118 11.27 -0.93 2.44
CA LEU A 118 10.60 -2.15 1.98
C LEU A 118 9.28 -1.86 1.26
N LEU A 119 8.51 -0.86 1.72
CA LEU A 119 7.27 -0.47 1.05
C LEU A 119 7.51 0.27 -0.26
N ASP A 120 8.61 1.02 -0.36
CA ASP A 120 9.05 1.61 -1.63
C ASP A 120 9.46 0.51 -2.63
N GLU A 121 10.17 -0.55 -2.16
CA GLU A 121 10.50 -1.73 -2.98
C GLU A 121 9.24 -2.43 -3.52
N MET A 122 8.22 -2.62 -2.67
CA MET A 122 6.93 -3.20 -3.06
C MET A 122 6.15 -2.29 -4.02
N GLN A 123 6.14 -0.98 -3.77
CA GLN A 123 5.49 -0.01 -4.64
C GLN A 123 6.09 -0.03 -6.04
N ALA A 124 7.42 -0.07 -6.16
CA ALA A 124 8.09 -0.21 -7.45
C ALA A 124 7.68 -1.51 -8.16
N ALA A 125 7.59 -2.64 -7.45
CA ALA A 125 7.13 -3.90 -8.03
C ALA A 125 5.68 -3.82 -8.55
N VAL A 126 4.78 -3.17 -7.80
CA VAL A 126 3.38 -2.95 -8.23
C VAL A 126 3.31 -2.04 -9.45
N GLN A 127 4.14 -1.01 -9.54
CA GLN A 127 4.22 -0.13 -10.71
C GLN A 127 4.74 -0.87 -11.95
N ASP A 128 5.74 -1.74 -11.80
CA ASP A 128 6.24 -2.58 -12.90
C ASP A 128 5.14 -3.52 -13.43
N MET A 129 4.37 -4.14 -12.52
CA MET A 129 3.20 -4.97 -12.89
C MET A 129 2.12 -4.15 -13.60
N GLN A 130 1.83 -2.94 -13.12
CA GLN A 130 0.87 -2.04 -13.76
C GLN A 130 1.31 -1.66 -15.18
N ALA A 131 2.56 -1.24 -15.36
CA ALA A 131 3.09 -0.89 -16.68
C ALA A 131 3.03 -2.08 -17.65
N ALA A 132 3.29 -3.29 -17.16
CA ALA A 132 3.18 -4.50 -17.96
C ALA A 132 1.73 -4.81 -18.36
N LEU A 133 0.76 -4.60 -17.46
CA LEU A 133 -0.66 -4.74 -17.75
C LEU A 133 -1.15 -3.68 -18.76
N GLU A 134 -0.69 -2.43 -18.65
CA GLU A 134 -0.95 -1.37 -19.64
C GLU A 134 -0.42 -1.77 -21.02
N GLY A 135 0.74 -2.44 -21.08
CA GLY A 135 1.26 -3.05 -22.29
C GLY A 135 0.32 -4.10 -22.91
N VAL A 136 -0.41 -4.87 -22.11
CA VAL A 136 -1.40 -5.84 -22.59
C VAL A 136 -2.70 -5.15 -23.01
N THR A 137 -3.19 -4.17 -22.24
CA THR A 137 -4.47 -3.49 -22.51
C THR A 137 -4.38 -2.50 -23.67
N SER A 138 -3.20 -1.95 -23.98
CA SER A 138 -2.97 -1.18 -25.20
C SER A 138 -3.29 -2.00 -26.47
N GLN A 139 -2.94 -3.30 -26.47
CA GLN A 139 -3.27 -4.22 -27.57
C GLN A 139 -4.78 -4.46 -27.73
N LEU A 140 -5.58 -4.22 -26.68
CA LEU A 140 -7.05 -4.28 -26.73
C LEU A 140 -7.65 -2.96 -27.20
N SER A 141 -7.06 -1.83 -26.78
CA SER A 141 -7.62 -0.49 -27.03
C SER A 141 -7.38 -0.02 -28.46
N GLU A 142 -6.24 -0.39 -29.04
CA GLU A 142 -5.91 -0.16 -30.45
C GLU A 142 -6.55 -1.20 -31.38
N GLY A 143 -7.25 -2.17 -30.80
CA GLY A 143 -7.70 -3.35 -31.48
C GLY A 143 -9.05 -3.22 -32.19
N ALA A 144 -9.19 -3.96 -33.29
CA ALA A 144 -10.48 -4.11 -33.96
C ALA A 144 -11.40 -5.09 -33.18
N PRO A 145 -12.74 -4.98 -33.30
CA PRO A 145 -13.69 -5.81 -32.53
C PRO A 145 -13.45 -7.32 -32.59
N TRP A 146 -12.94 -7.83 -33.73
CA TRP A 146 -12.63 -9.25 -33.92
C TRP A 146 -11.46 -9.75 -33.06
N GLN A 147 -10.62 -8.85 -32.55
CA GLN A 147 -9.45 -9.18 -31.72
C GLN A 147 -9.85 -9.58 -30.28
N HIS A 148 -11.02 -9.14 -29.81
CA HIS A 148 -11.46 -9.43 -28.45
C HIS A 148 -11.98 -10.87 -28.27
N SER A 149 -12.41 -11.52 -29.35
CA SER A 149 -12.98 -12.86 -29.32
C SER A 149 -12.04 -13.96 -29.82
N LEU A 150 -10.88 -13.59 -30.36
CA LEU A 150 -9.90 -14.58 -30.82
C LEU A 150 -9.03 -15.08 -29.66
N PRO A 151 -8.88 -16.40 -29.50
CA PRO A 151 -7.93 -16.96 -28.55
C PRO A 151 -6.50 -16.61 -28.99
N ILE A 152 -5.72 -16.07 -28.05
CA ILE A 152 -4.30 -15.79 -28.28
C ILE A 152 -3.44 -17.01 -27.92
N PHE A 153 -3.90 -17.86 -27.00
CA PHE A 153 -3.28 -19.14 -26.64
C PHE A 153 -4.26 -20.30 -26.90
N HIS A 154 -4.30 -21.31 -26.03
CA HIS A 154 -5.10 -22.52 -26.24
C HIS A 154 -6.59 -22.22 -26.19
N CYS A 155 -7.03 -21.63 -25.09
CA CYS A 155 -8.40 -21.18 -24.88
C CYS A 155 -8.46 -19.73 -24.39
N LEU A 156 -7.34 -19.19 -23.93
CA LEU A 156 -7.29 -17.84 -23.37
C LEU A 156 -7.44 -16.75 -24.43
N ALA A 157 -8.51 -15.96 -24.32
CA ALA A 157 -8.65 -14.71 -25.05
C ALA A 157 -7.87 -13.58 -24.35
N LEU A 158 -7.41 -12.60 -25.13
CA LEU A 158 -6.63 -11.48 -24.60
C LEU A 158 -7.36 -10.69 -23.47
N PRO A 159 -8.68 -10.39 -23.56
CA PRO A 159 -9.40 -9.72 -22.48
C PRO A 159 -9.45 -10.53 -21.18
N GLU A 160 -9.55 -11.85 -21.29
CA GLU A 160 -9.58 -12.76 -20.14
C GLU A 160 -8.22 -12.78 -19.45
N GLY A 161 -7.14 -12.90 -20.23
CA GLY A 161 -5.77 -12.81 -19.70
C GLY A 161 -5.50 -11.48 -19.01
N ALA A 162 -5.94 -10.36 -19.62
CA ALA A 162 -5.83 -9.04 -19.00
C ALA A 162 -6.65 -8.92 -17.71
N ALA A 163 -7.86 -9.52 -17.65
CA ALA A 163 -8.68 -9.52 -16.45
C ALA A 163 -8.02 -10.29 -15.28
N LEU A 164 -7.40 -11.44 -15.57
CA LEU A 164 -6.66 -12.23 -14.57
C LEU A 164 -5.46 -11.43 -14.02
N LEU A 165 -4.69 -10.79 -14.90
CA LEU A 165 -3.57 -9.92 -14.50
C LEU A 165 -4.05 -8.69 -13.71
N GLN A 166 -5.18 -8.10 -14.09
CA GLN A 166 -5.79 -6.98 -13.38
C GLN A 166 -6.22 -7.38 -11.95
N GLN A 167 -6.75 -8.59 -11.77
CA GLN A 167 -7.09 -9.13 -10.46
C GLN A 167 -5.84 -9.31 -9.60
N LEU A 168 -4.76 -9.89 -10.15
CA LEU A 168 -3.47 -10.01 -9.48
C LEU A 168 -2.93 -8.64 -9.02
N LEU A 169 -2.94 -7.66 -9.92
CA LEU A 169 -2.49 -6.30 -9.62
C LEU A 169 -3.31 -5.67 -8.50
N GLN A 170 -4.63 -5.88 -8.51
CA GLN A 170 -5.53 -5.35 -7.49
C GLN A 170 -5.22 -5.94 -6.12
N MET A 171 -4.95 -7.26 -6.01
CA MET A 171 -4.60 -7.90 -4.75
C MET A 171 -3.35 -7.26 -4.13
N HIS A 172 -2.25 -7.17 -4.89
CA HIS A 172 -1.01 -6.57 -4.40
C HIS A 172 -1.10 -5.06 -4.15
N SER A 173 -1.89 -4.32 -4.94
CA SER A 173 -2.12 -2.89 -4.68
C SER A 173 -2.85 -2.66 -3.36
N GLN A 174 -3.84 -3.51 -3.05
CA GLN A 174 -4.55 -3.40 -1.78
C GLN A 174 -3.65 -3.80 -0.61
N GLU A 175 -2.82 -4.83 -0.77
CA GLU A 175 -1.81 -5.25 0.21
C GLU A 175 -0.90 -4.08 0.59
N LEU A 176 -0.27 -3.46 -0.42
CA LEU A 176 0.57 -2.29 -0.27
C LEU A 176 -0.14 -1.16 0.48
N ALA A 177 -1.39 -0.85 0.11
CA ALA A 177 -2.16 0.22 0.74
C ALA A 177 -2.38 0.00 2.26
N VAL A 178 -2.64 -1.24 2.68
CA VAL A 178 -2.79 -1.54 4.13
C VAL A 178 -1.46 -1.48 4.84
N GLN A 179 -0.39 -2.00 4.25
CA GLN A 179 0.93 -1.93 4.86
C GLN A 179 1.42 -0.47 4.98
N GLN A 180 1.11 0.39 4.00
CA GLN A 180 1.33 1.84 4.09
C GLN A 180 0.53 2.48 5.24
N GLY A 181 -0.75 2.11 5.41
CA GLY A 181 -1.55 2.56 6.55
C GLY A 181 -1.00 2.07 7.90
N MET A 182 -0.42 0.87 7.93
CA MET A 182 0.27 0.33 9.09
C MET A 182 1.55 1.09 9.42
N LEU A 183 2.37 1.42 8.42
CA LEU A 183 3.57 2.25 8.60
C LEU A 183 3.21 3.62 9.20
N GLN A 184 2.13 4.25 8.72
CA GLN A 184 1.66 5.52 9.29
C GLN A 184 1.26 5.37 10.76
N SER A 185 0.58 4.27 11.11
CA SER A 185 0.19 3.96 12.48
C SER A 185 1.41 3.76 13.38
N PHE A 186 2.41 3.01 12.92
CA PHE A 186 3.67 2.84 13.62
C PHE A 186 4.43 4.15 13.78
N SER A 187 4.50 4.98 12.72
CA SER A 187 5.12 6.30 12.78
C SER A 187 4.49 7.17 13.86
N GLY A 188 3.16 7.17 13.96
CA GLY A 188 2.44 7.87 15.03
C GLY A 188 2.85 7.39 16.43
N LEU A 189 2.94 6.07 16.63
CA LEU A 189 3.37 5.49 17.92
C LEU A 189 4.83 5.84 18.27
N VAL A 190 5.73 5.83 17.28
CA VAL A 190 7.14 6.21 17.47
C VAL A 190 7.26 7.69 17.81
N GLN A 191 6.50 8.57 17.15
CA GLN A 191 6.46 10.00 17.46
C GLN A 191 5.94 10.26 18.87
N GLU A 192 4.84 9.59 19.28
CA GLU A 192 4.32 9.65 20.65
C GLU A 192 5.39 9.23 21.67
N ALA A 193 6.12 8.14 21.40
CA ALA A 193 7.20 7.66 22.25
C ALA A 193 8.37 8.67 22.36
N GLY A 194 8.69 9.36 21.26
CA GLY A 194 9.70 10.41 21.22
C GLY A 194 9.32 11.66 22.01
N SER A 195 8.06 12.12 21.89
CA SER A 195 7.56 13.26 22.66
C SER A 195 7.62 13.01 24.18
N CYS A 196 7.23 11.82 24.64
CA CYS A 196 7.34 11.44 26.05
C CYS A 196 8.78 11.46 26.58
N LEU A 197 9.77 11.17 25.72
CA LEU A 197 11.19 11.24 26.09
C LEU A 197 11.68 12.68 26.26
N GLN A 198 11.23 13.57 25.38
CA GLN A 198 11.62 14.98 25.41
C GLN A 198 11.08 15.66 26.68
N GLU A 199 9.83 15.41 27.05
CA GLU A 199 9.22 15.92 28.28
C GLU A 199 9.99 15.48 29.53
N ARG A 200 10.37 14.19 29.61
CA ARG A 200 11.16 13.65 30.73
C ARG A 200 12.56 14.26 30.81
N SER A 201 13.18 14.52 29.66
CA SER A 201 14.51 15.12 29.59
C SER A 201 14.48 16.59 30.04
N THR A 202 13.43 17.34 29.69
CA THR A 202 13.27 18.74 30.15
C THR A 202 12.94 18.84 31.64
N ALA A 203 12.15 17.89 32.18
CA ALA A 203 11.82 17.87 33.61
C ALA A 203 13.01 17.50 34.51
N ALA A 204 13.98 16.75 33.97
CA ALA A 204 15.18 16.34 34.69
C ALA A 204 16.28 17.41 34.73
N GLN A 205 16.12 18.56 34.07
CA GLN A 205 17.02 19.71 34.26
C GLN A 205 16.55 20.57 35.45
N PRO A 206 17.21 20.50 36.62
CA PRO A 206 16.91 21.42 37.70
C PRO A 206 17.27 22.84 37.26
N ASN A 207 16.33 23.76 37.45
CA ASN A 207 16.45 25.20 37.26
C ASN A 207 17.85 25.71 37.65
N SER A 208 18.72 25.90 36.65
CA SER A 208 19.97 26.66 36.78
C SER A 208 19.72 28.16 36.56
N ARG A 209 18.48 28.61 36.79
CA ARG A 209 18.02 29.99 36.53
C ARG A 209 17.51 30.61 37.82
N ALA A 210 18.37 30.64 38.83
CA ALA A 210 18.22 31.55 39.96
C ALA A 210 19.46 32.45 39.96
N LEU A 211 19.30 33.66 39.42
CA LEU A 211 19.97 34.93 39.77
C LEU A 211 19.91 35.89 38.57
N SER A 212 18.74 36.50 38.37
CA SER A 212 18.60 37.80 37.72
C SER A 212 17.25 38.34 38.14
N GLY A 213 17.25 39.22 39.12
CA GLY A 213 16.05 39.94 39.55
C GLY A 213 15.73 41.07 38.57
N SER A 214 14.45 41.26 38.27
CA SER A 214 13.79 42.55 38.51
C SER A 214 12.28 42.48 38.22
N SER A 215 11.52 42.87 39.24
CA SER A 215 10.25 43.64 39.25
C SER A 215 9.23 43.53 38.10
N SER A 216 8.06 43.01 38.50
CA SER A 216 6.69 43.53 38.31
C SER A 216 6.22 43.96 36.91
N SER A 217 5.25 43.22 36.38
CA SER A 217 3.93 43.80 36.05
C SER A 217 2.88 42.70 35.89
N THR A 218 1.77 42.91 36.60
CA THR A 218 0.51 42.18 36.51
C THR A 218 -0.19 42.47 35.20
N SER A 219 -0.44 41.43 34.39
CA SER A 219 -1.51 41.44 33.41
C SER A 219 -2.21 40.08 33.39
N LYS A 220 -3.49 40.19 33.76
CA LYS A 220 -4.50 39.15 33.89
C LYS A 220 -5.09 38.94 32.50
N ALA A 221 -4.86 37.79 31.88
CA ALA A 221 -5.63 37.35 30.71
C ALA A 221 -5.71 35.82 30.73
N GLY A 222 -6.92 35.33 31.01
CA GLY A 222 -7.22 33.90 30.97
C GLY A 222 -7.02 33.36 29.56
N SER A 223 -6.03 32.50 29.40
CA SER A 223 -5.99 31.55 28.32
C SER A 223 -6.53 30.24 28.88
N ILE A 224 -7.75 29.88 28.47
CA ILE A 224 -8.26 28.53 28.59
C ILE A 224 -7.37 27.69 27.68
N GLY A 225 -6.28 27.19 28.26
CA GLY A 225 -5.43 26.20 27.66
C GLY A 225 -6.26 24.93 27.52
N ALA A 226 -6.93 24.79 26.38
CA ALA A 226 -7.28 23.50 25.80
C ALA A 226 -5.98 22.80 25.38
N GLY A 227 -5.14 22.51 26.38
CA GLY A 227 -4.09 21.52 26.25
C GLY A 227 -4.82 20.22 26.01
N ARG A 228 -4.90 19.81 24.75
CA ARG A 228 -5.01 18.41 24.38
C ARG A 228 -3.88 17.72 25.13
N ARG A 229 -4.14 17.28 26.36
CA ARG A 229 -3.36 16.20 26.96
C ARG A 229 -3.57 15.07 25.97
N ALA A 230 -2.57 14.84 25.12
CA ALA A 230 -2.45 13.61 24.37
C ALA A 230 -2.67 12.53 25.43
N GLY A 231 -3.86 11.93 25.42
CA GLY A 231 -4.27 11.01 26.46
C GLY A 231 -3.21 9.94 26.48
N VAL A 232 -2.51 9.79 27.60
CA VAL A 232 -1.54 8.73 27.78
C VAL A 232 -2.33 7.44 27.56
N ARG A 233 -2.26 6.87 26.35
CA ARG A 233 -2.97 5.63 26.00
C ARG A 233 -2.61 4.59 27.04
N SER A 234 -3.54 3.72 27.44
CA SER A 234 -3.18 2.66 28.36
C SER A 234 -2.07 1.81 27.76
N VAL A 235 -1.20 1.22 28.60
CA VAL A 235 -0.20 0.23 28.16
C VAL A 235 -0.89 -0.90 27.39
N GLU A 236 -2.08 -1.28 27.85
CA GLU A 236 -2.91 -2.31 27.24
C GLU A 236 -3.48 -1.89 25.87
N ASP A 237 -3.83 -0.62 25.69
CA ASP A 237 -4.29 -0.10 24.40
C ASP A 237 -3.15 -0.10 23.38
N CYS A 238 -1.95 0.31 23.80
CA CYS A 238 -0.74 0.25 22.96
C CYS A 238 -0.42 -1.20 22.57
N ARG A 239 -0.48 -2.14 23.52
CA ARG A 239 -0.29 -3.56 23.27
C ARG A 239 -1.30 -4.08 22.25
N ARG A 240 -2.59 -3.79 22.43
CA ARG A 240 -3.65 -4.20 21.49
C ARG A 240 -3.45 -3.64 20.09
N LEU A 241 -3.08 -2.36 19.98
CA LEU A 241 -2.80 -1.74 18.69
C LEU A 241 -1.59 -2.36 18.00
N LEU A 242 -0.50 -2.61 18.74
CA LEU A 242 0.68 -3.26 18.20
C LEU A 242 0.41 -4.71 17.80
N THR A 243 -0.34 -5.46 18.61
CA THR A 243 -0.79 -6.82 18.28
C THR A 243 -1.67 -6.82 17.05
N ALA A 244 -2.69 -5.95 16.99
CA ALA A 244 -3.54 -5.84 15.80
C ALA A 244 -2.73 -5.45 14.57
N GLY A 245 -1.77 -4.55 14.74
CA GLY A 245 -0.90 -4.09 13.67
C GLY A 245 -0.02 -5.18 13.09
N ILE A 246 0.68 -5.91 13.95
CA ILE A 246 1.55 -7.01 13.51
C ILE A 246 0.74 -8.17 12.95
N THR A 247 -0.43 -8.50 13.53
CA THR A 247 -1.29 -9.54 12.95
C THR A 247 -1.83 -9.13 11.59
N THR A 248 -2.17 -7.85 11.41
CA THR A 248 -2.63 -7.34 10.10
C THR A 248 -1.51 -7.42 9.07
N TRP A 249 -0.27 -7.12 9.48
CA TRP A 249 0.92 -7.26 8.64
C TRP A 249 1.17 -8.73 8.25
N MET A 250 1.02 -9.66 9.19
CA MET A 250 1.35 -11.08 9.01
C MET A 250 0.27 -11.92 8.31
N VAL A 251 -1.02 -11.62 8.53
CA VAL A 251 -2.12 -12.48 8.06
C VAL A 251 -2.36 -12.30 6.56
N ARG A 252 -1.99 -11.15 6.00
CA ARG A 252 -2.38 -10.79 4.65
C ARG A 252 -1.60 -11.51 3.54
N PRO A 253 -0.27 -11.67 3.62
CA PRO A 253 0.47 -12.46 2.63
C PRO A 253 -0.11 -13.89 2.51
N CYS A 254 -0.48 -14.51 3.64
CA CYS A 254 -0.87 -15.91 3.67
C CYS A 254 -2.26 -16.24 3.10
N ILE A 255 -3.17 -15.28 2.97
CA ILE A 255 -4.53 -15.55 2.45
C ILE A 255 -4.54 -15.49 0.92
N ASP A 256 -3.74 -14.62 0.32
CA ASP A 256 -3.79 -14.34 -1.12
C ASP A 256 -2.65 -14.98 -1.93
N GLU A 257 -1.55 -15.44 -1.31
CA GLU A 257 -0.42 -16.13 -1.98
C GLU A 257 -0.87 -17.36 -2.79
N GLY A 258 -1.72 -18.20 -2.22
CA GLY A 258 -2.22 -19.38 -2.94
C GLY A 258 -3.11 -19.02 -4.14
N CYS A 259 -3.85 -17.91 -4.06
CA CYS A 259 -4.68 -17.43 -5.16
C CYS A 259 -3.84 -16.80 -6.27
N SER A 260 -2.82 -16.00 -5.91
CA SER A 260 -1.95 -15.35 -6.89
C SER A 260 -1.11 -16.36 -7.67
N GLU A 261 -0.56 -17.36 -6.99
CA GLU A 261 0.16 -18.48 -7.63
C GLU A 261 -0.75 -19.27 -8.55
N GLN A 262 -1.98 -19.59 -8.13
CA GLN A 262 -2.94 -20.31 -8.98
C GLN A 262 -3.30 -19.54 -10.25
N LEU A 263 -3.51 -18.22 -10.16
CA LEU A 263 -3.80 -17.37 -11.32
C LEU A 263 -2.61 -17.31 -12.28
N LEU A 264 -1.39 -17.16 -11.76
CA LEU A 264 -0.16 -17.18 -12.57
C LEU A 264 0.11 -18.55 -13.18
N GLN A 265 -0.21 -19.63 -12.46
CA GLN A 265 -0.08 -20.99 -12.96
C GLN A 265 -1.06 -21.24 -14.11
N LEU A 266 -2.33 -20.84 -13.95
CA LEU A 266 -3.34 -20.94 -15.00
C LEU A 266 -2.89 -20.21 -16.27
N LEU A 267 -2.36 -18.99 -16.14
CA LEU A 267 -1.79 -18.24 -17.28
C LEU A 267 -0.57 -18.96 -17.88
N THR A 268 0.28 -19.55 -17.05
CA THR A 268 1.48 -20.27 -17.51
C THR A 268 1.13 -21.54 -18.27
N ASP A 269 0.14 -22.30 -17.78
CA ASP A 269 -0.32 -23.55 -18.40
C ASP A 269 -0.94 -23.30 -19.77
N GLU A 270 -1.74 -22.23 -19.92
CA GLU A 270 -2.28 -21.80 -21.21
C GLU A 270 -1.17 -21.46 -22.23
N MET A 271 -0.05 -20.91 -21.76
CA MET A 271 1.08 -20.55 -22.61
C MET A 271 1.97 -21.74 -23.01
N ALA A 272 2.02 -22.80 -22.21
CA ALA A 272 2.95 -23.92 -22.39
C ALA A 272 2.66 -24.76 -23.66
N GLY A 273 1.46 -24.63 -24.24
CA GLY A 273 1.05 -25.34 -25.45
C GLY A 273 1.46 -24.70 -26.78
N PHE A 274 2.16 -23.55 -26.79
CA PHE A 274 2.43 -22.73 -27.99
C PHE A 274 3.85 -22.15 -28.06
#